data_AF-A0AAX6N949-F1
#
_entry.id   AF-A0AAX6N949-F1
#
_cell.length_a   1.000
_cell.length_b   1.000
_cell.length_c   1.000
_cell.angle_alpha   90.00
_cell.angle_beta   90.00
_cell.angle_gamma   90.00
#
_symmetry.space_group_name_H-M   'P 1'
#
loop_
_entity.id
_entity.type
_entity.pdbx_description
1 polymer ?
#
loop_
_entity_poly.entity_id
_entity_poly.type
_entity_poly.pdbx_seq_one_letter_code
_entity_poly.pdbx_strand_id
1 'polypeptide(L)' 'MIKNLPLLISILIIGVNMSTVSMNGHLPAFFEWALPILSIILNVTAVIGLSLHVFVYKPMKQAEDNLNGTIK' A
#
# COMPACT_ATOMS: atom_id res chain seq x y z
N MET A 1 9.04 0.88 -11.29
CA MET A 1 8.63 0.55 -9.89
C MET A 1 7.55 -0.54 -9.77
N ILE A 2 7.09 -1.18 -10.85
CA ILE A 2 6.10 -2.29 -10.82
C ILE A 2 6.53 -3.46 -9.90
N LYS A 3 7.85 -3.68 -9.74
CA LYS A 3 8.40 -4.73 -8.87
C LYS A 3 7.95 -4.63 -7.39
N ASN A 4 7.58 -3.42 -6.93
CA ASN A 4 7.18 -3.18 -5.56
C ASN A 4 5.64 -3.13 -5.39
N LEU A 5 4.87 -3.25 -6.48
CA LEU A 5 3.42 -3.28 -6.42
C LEU A 5 2.89 -4.51 -5.66
N PRO A 6 3.38 -5.74 -5.89
CA PRO A 6 2.96 -6.90 -5.09
C PRO A 6 3.25 -6.70 -3.61
N LEU A 7 4.39 -6.09 -3.28
CA LEU A 7 4.77 -5.77 -1.90
C LEU A 7 3.78 -4.78 -1.26
N LEU A 8 3.43 -3.69 -1.93
CA LEU A 8 2.47 -2.71 -1.44
C LEU A 8 1.08 -3.32 -1.20
N ILE A 9 0.64 -4.21 -2.09
CA ILE A 9 -0.62 -4.95 -1.92
C ILE A 9 -0.54 -5.88 -0.70
N SER A 10 0.56 -6.61 -0.52
CA SER A 10 0.76 -7.45 0.65
C SER A 10 0.75 -6.64 1.96
N ILE A 11 1.41 -5.48 1.98
CA ILE A 11 1.40 -4.57 3.13
C ILE A 11 -0.03 -4.09 3.43
N LEU A 12 -0.82 -3.75 2.40
CA LEU A 12 -2.21 -3.36 2.58
C LEU A 12 -3.04 -4.50 3.18
N ILE A 13 -2.92 -5.72 2.64
CA ILE A 13 -3.65 -6.89 3.14
C ILE A 13 -3.30 -7.13 4.61
N ILE A 14 -2.00 -7.12 4.96
CA ILE A 14 -1.56 -7.30 6.34
C ILE A 14 -2.13 -6.19 7.22
N GLY A 15 -2.01 -4.92 6.82
CA GLY A 15 -2.51 -3.77 7.56
C GLY A 15 -4.02 -3.84 7.82
N VAL A 16 -4.83 -4.16 6.81
CA VAL A 16 -6.28 -4.27 6.96
C VAL A 16 -6.64 -5.39 7.94
N ASN A 17 -6.03 -6.58 7.78
CA ASN A 17 -6.26 -7.69 8.71
C ASN A 17 -5.84 -7.34 10.13
N MET A 18 -4.70 -6.65 10.30
CA MET A 18 -4.21 -6.20 11.60
C MET A 18 -5.19 -5.22 12.27
N SER A 19 -5.80 -4.32 11.48
CA SER A 19 -6.87 -3.45 11.95
C SER A 19 -8.12 -4.23 12.38
N THR A 20 -8.53 -5.22 11.59
CA THR A 20 -9.70 -6.07 11.90
C THR A 20 -9.49 -6.87 13.18
N VAL A 21 -8.31 -7.47 13.36
CA VAL A 21 -7.94 -8.19 14.59
C VAL A 21 -7.87 -7.24 15.78
N SER A 22 -7.31 -6.04 15.60
CA SER A 22 -7.22 -5.04 16.66
C SER A 22 -8.59 -4.56 17.16
N MET A 23 -9.60 -4.48 16.29
CA MET A 23 -10.94 -3.99 16.66
C MET A 23 -11.85 -5.09 17.23
N ASN A 24 -11.64 -6.35 16.82
CA ASN A 24 -12.57 -7.44 17.16
C ASN A 24 -11.96 -8.51 18.07
N GLY A 25 -10.64 -8.51 18.27
CA GLY A 25 -9.95 -9.48 19.11
C GLY A 25 -9.80 -9.01 20.55
N HIS A 26 -10.02 -9.92 21.52
CA HIS A 26 -9.52 -9.73 22.88
C HIS A 26 -8.01 -9.96 22.87
N LEU A 27 -7.26 -8.87 22.86
CA LEU A 27 -5.80 -8.89 22.76
C LEU A 27 -5.18 -8.69 24.15
N PRO A 28 -4.02 -9.28 24.43
CA PRO A 28 -3.25 -8.92 25.62
C PRO A 28 -2.94 -7.42 25.62
N ALA A 29 -2.92 -6.79 26.80
CA ALA A 29 -2.82 -5.33 26.95
C ALA A 29 -1.66 -4.68 26.16
N PHE A 30 -0.52 -5.35 26.01
CA PHE A 30 0.60 -4.86 25.18
C PHE A 30 0.20 -4.72 23.69
N PHE A 31 -0.52 -5.71 23.17
CA PHE A 31 -0.95 -5.75 21.78
C PHE A 31 -2.12 -4.82 21.49
N GLU A 32 -2.95 -4.48 22.49
CA GLU A 32 -4.03 -3.48 22.33
C GLU A 32 -3.51 -2.10 21.90
N TRP A 33 -2.30 -1.72 22.31
CA TRP A 33 -1.70 -0.44 21.92
C TRP A 33 -0.80 -0.58 20.70
N ALA A 34 -0.02 -1.66 20.61
CA ALA A 34 0.95 -1.85 19.54
C ALA A 34 0.32 -2.19 18.18
N LEU A 35 -0.72 -3.05 18.15
CA LEU A 35 -1.38 -3.46 16.90
C LEU A 35 -2.05 -2.30 16.15
N PRO A 36 -2.85 -1.43 16.80
CA PRO A 36 -3.48 -0.32 16.09
C PRO A 36 -2.47 0.67 15.51
N ILE A 37 -1.39 0.99 16.25
CA ILE A 37 -0.35 1.90 15.76
C ILE A 37 0.33 1.31 14.52
N LEU A 38 0.74 0.04 14.59
CA LEU A 38 1.39 -0.63 13.47
C LEU A 38 0.45 -0.78 12.27
N SER A 39 -0.82 -1.10 12.54
CA SER A 39 -1.87 -1.15 11.51
C SER A 39 -2.00 0.18 10.77
N ILE A 40 -2.08 1.30 11.47
CA ILE A 40 -2.19 2.64 10.85
C ILE A 40 -0.99 2.91 9.94
N ILE A 41 0.23 2.66 10.43
CA ILE A 41 1.46 2.90 9.66
C ILE A 41 1.48 2.06 8.37
N LEU A 42 1.15 0.78 8.46
CA LEU A 42 1.12 -0.12 7.31
C LEU A 42 0.04 0.30 6.29
N ASN A 43 -1.17 0.58 6.76
CA ASN A 43 -2.28 0.99 5.89
C ASN A 43 -1.97 2.32 5.18
N VAL A 44 -1.52 3.36 5.90
CA VAL A 44 -1.20 4.67 5.32
C VAL A 44 -0.07 4.55 4.30
N THR A 45 1.00 3.82 4.64
CA THR A 45 2.13 3.59 3.73
C THR A 45 1.68 2.89 2.45
N ALA A 46 0.85 1.84 2.57
CA ALA A 46 0.33 1.12 1.42
C ALA A 46 -0.58 2.00 0.55
N VAL A 47 -1.50 2.76 1.15
CA VAL A 47 -2.40 3.67 0.43
C VAL A 47 -1.64 4.74 -0.33
N ILE A 48 -0.66 5.40 0.30
CA ILE A 48 0.17 6.42 -0.35
C ILE A 48 0.96 5.79 -1.51
N GLY A 49 1.62 4.65 -1.27
CA GLY A 49 2.41 3.97 -2.29
C GLY A 49 1.58 3.49 -3.49
N LEU A 50 0.40 2.91 -3.22
CA LEU A 50 -0.54 2.47 -4.26
C LEU A 50 -1.10 3.65 -5.05
N SER A 51 -1.47 4.73 -4.36
CA SER A 51 -1.98 5.95 -5.00
C SER A 51 -0.94 6.56 -5.94
N LEU A 52 0.30 6.73 -5.48
CA LEU A 52 1.40 7.20 -6.33
C LEU A 52 1.63 6.28 -7.53
N HIS A 53 1.55 4.96 -7.32
CA HIS A 53 1.73 4.00 -8.42
C HIS A 53 0.62 4.12 -9.48
N VAL A 54 -0.65 4.18 -9.06
CA VAL A 54 -1.80 4.21 -9.97
C VAL A 54 -2.00 5.56 -10.64
N PHE A 55 -1.87 6.66 -9.89
CA PHE A 55 -2.21 8.00 -10.37
C PHE A 55 -1.02 8.75 -10.98
N VAL A 56 0.21 8.43 -10.59
CA VAL A 56 1.39 9.17 -11.06
C VAL A 56 2.25 8.29 -11.94
N TYR A 57 2.69 7.14 -11.42
CA TYR A 57 3.65 6.29 -12.15
C TYR A 57 3.05 5.66 -13.41
N LYS A 58 1.87 5.04 -13.31
CA LYS A 58 1.24 4.37 -14.45
C LYS A 58 0.95 5.35 -15.60
N PRO A 59 0.36 6.54 -15.37
CA PRO A 59 0.14 7.51 -16.44
C PRO A 59 1.44 8.09 -17.02
N MET A 60 2.44 8.40 -16.18
CA MET A 60 3.73 8.88 -16.69
C MET A 60 4.40 7.86 -17.59
N LYS A 61 4.42 6.58 -17.18
CA LYS A 61 5.02 5.53 -18.00
C LYS A 61 4.26 5.32 -19.31
N GLN A 62 2.92 5.38 -19.27
CA GLN A 62 2.12 5.32 -20.49
C GLN A 62 2.42 6.49 -21.44
N ALA A 63 2.60 7.70 -20.90
CA ALA A 63 2.99 8.87 -21.70
C ALA A 63 4.38 8.70 -22.33
N GLU A 64 5.35 8.17 -21.58
CA GLU A 64 6.69 7.85 -22.06
C GLU A 64 6.66 6.81 -23.20
N ASP A 65 5.91 5.72 -23.02
CA ASP A 65 5.77 4.67 -24.03
C ASP A 65 5.11 5.21 -25.32
N ASN A 66 4.10 6.08 -25.19
CA ASN A 66 3.44 6.73 -26.33
C ASN A 66 4.38 7.68 -27.09
N LEU A 67 5.19 8.47 -26.38
CA LEU A 67 6.17 9.37 -26.99
C LEU A 67 7.25 8.59 -27.75
N ASN A 68 7.80 7.54 -27.13
CA ASN A 68 8.80 6.68 -27.78
C ASN A 68 8.24 5.93 -29.00
N GLY A 69 6.95 5.59 -29.00
CA GLY A 69 6.26 5.01 -30.15
C GLY A 69 6.00 6.01 -31.29
N THR A 70 5.91 7.30 -31.00
CA THR A 70 5.66 8.37 -31.99
C THR A 70 6.95 8.86 -32.66
N ILE A 71 8.09 8.76 -31.98
CA ILE A 71 9.40 9.21 -32.48
C ILE A 71 10.06 8.15 -33.39
N LYS A 72 9.57 6.91 -33.41
CA LYS A 72 9.98 5.84 -34.32
C LYS A 72 9.26 5.92 -35.66
#